data_AF-A0A670ZKB3-F1
#
_entry.id   AF-A0A670ZKB3-F1
#
_cell.length_a   1.000
_cell.length_b   1.000
_cell.length_c   1.000
_cell.angle_alpha   90.00
_cell.angle_beta   90.00
_cell.angle_gamma   90.00
#
_symmetry.space_group_name_H-M   'P 1'
#
loop_
_entity.id
_entity.type
_entity.pdbx_description
1 polymer ?
#
loop_
_entity_poly.entity_id
_entity_poly.type
_entity_poly.pdbx_seq_one_letter_code
_entity_poly.pdbx_strand_id
1 'polypeptide(L)'
;IFSKINTFLLWRRKKRLEVLPFKDSDLLGSTNSKETHKCVFPFIYNGKSYNSCTRDGREDGKLWCAITENYDSGLKWRLCNGEPKADCVFPFIFRGQLYDNCTSDGRADNERWCSLTGNADTSHSWLLC
;
A
#
# COMPACT_ATOMS: atom_id res chain seq x y z
N ILE A 1 -28.12 49.94 -31.20
CA ILE A 1 -27.68 49.51 -29.86
C ILE A 1 -27.23 48.05 -29.97
N PHE A 2 -25.92 47.82 -29.83
CA PHE A 2 -25.26 46.51 -29.89
C PHE A 2 -25.87 45.55 -28.86
N SER A 3 -26.32 44.35 -29.22
CA SER A 3 -25.56 43.13 -29.56
C SER A 3 -25.30 42.24 -28.34
N LYS A 4 -25.78 40.99 -28.47
CA LYS A 4 -25.38 39.75 -27.78
C LYS A 4 -25.95 39.50 -26.38
N ILE A 5 -27.07 38.78 -26.40
CA ILE A 5 -27.41 37.75 -25.39
C ILE A 5 -26.17 36.86 -25.24
N ASN A 6 -25.47 37.02 -24.12
CA ASN A 6 -24.22 36.31 -23.85
C ASN A 6 -24.55 34.88 -23.40
N THR A 7 -24.57 33.99 -24.39
CA THR A 7 -23.89 32.70 -24.40
C THR A 7 -23.55 32.09 -23.03
N PHE A 8 -24.11 30.91 -22.76
CA PHE A 8 -23.52 29.89 -21.88
C PHE A 8 -23.43 30.19 -20.37
N LEU A 9 -24.45 30.81 -19.77
CA LEU A 9 -24.74 30.64 -18.34
C LEU A 9 -25.37 29.27 -18.01
N LEU A 10 -24.99 28.22 -18.76
CA LEU A 10 -24.90 26.88 -18.20
C LEU A 10 -23.66 26.91 -17.31
N TRP A 11 -23.84 27.42 -16.08
CA TRP A 11 -22.79 27.51 -15.08
C TRP A 11 -22.29 26.10 -14.77
N ARG A 12 -21.29 25.75 -15.56
CA ARG A 12 -20.41 24.61 -15.52
C ARG A 12 -19.91 24.45 -14.10
N ARG A 13 -20.58 23.62 -13.33
CA ARG A 13 -20.01 22.88 -12.20
C ARG A 13 -20.94 21.73 -11.88
N LYS A 14 -20.94 20.75 -12.79
CA LYS A 14 -20.75 19.36 -12.35
C LYS A 14 -19.54 19.41 -11.40
N LYS A 15 -19.79 19.56 -10.09
CA LYS A 15 -18.89 19.04 -9.05
C LYS A 15 -18.93 17.53 -9.22
N ARG A 16 -18.32 17.07 -10.32
CA ARG A 16 -17.60 15.81 -10.36
C ARG A 16 -16.63 15.98 -9.21
N LEU A 17 -16.95 15.33 -8.09
CA LEU A 17 -16.09 15.19 -6.93
C LEU A 17 -14.66 15.20 -7.43
N GLU A 18 -13.96 16.29 -7.11
CA GLU A 18 -12.55 16.40 -7.37
C GLU A 18 -11.95 15.20 -6.63
N VAL A 19 -11.55 14.20 -7.42
CA VAL A 19 -10.45 13.29 -7.14
C VAL A 19 -9.45 14.10 -6.33
N LEU A 20 -9.49 13.95 -5.00
CA LEU A 20 -8.50 14.56 -4.14
C LEU A 20 -7.19 13.96 -4.65
N PRO A 21 -6.33 14.75 -5.31
CA PRO A 21 -5.07 14.22 -5.76
C PRO A 21 -4.39 13.76 -4.47
N PHE A 22 -3.98 12.50 -4.44
CA PHE A 22 -2.99 12.01 -3.50
C PHE A 22 -1.84 13.02 -3.49
N LYS A 23 -1.90 14.05 -2.63
CA LYS A 23 -0.89 15.10 -2.60
C LYS A 23 0.28 14.49 -1.87
N ASP A 24 1.44 14.51 -2.51
CA ASP A 24 2.71 14.07 -1.89
C ASP A 24 3.08 14.91 -0.65
N SER A 25 2.29 15.94 -0.31
CA SER A 25 2.39 16.73 0.93
C SER A 25 1.84 16.03 2.18
N ASP A 26 1.08 14.94 2.04
CA ASP A 26 0.48 14.22 3.17
C ASP A 26 1.29 12.98 3.58
N LEU A 27 2.56 12.92 3.16
CA LEU A 27 3.54 11.97 3.67
C LEU A 27 3.81 12.26 5.16
N LEU A 28 2.91 11.79 6.01
CA LEU A 28 3.10 11.77 7.46
C LEU A 28 4.18 10.73 7.78
N GLY A 29 5.42 11.22 7.65
CA GLY A 29 6.63 10.45 7.86
C GLY A 29 7.85 11.36 7.91
N SER A 30 7.91 12.30 8.86
CA SER A 30 9.16 12.50 9.61
C SER A 30 9.03 13.34 10.88
N THR A 31 9.68 12.82 11.93
CA THR A 31 10.14 13.42 13.21
C THR A 31 9.22 13.31 14.45
N ASN A 32 9.62 12.38 15.34
CA ASN A 32 9.34 12.29 16.78
C ASN A 32 7.89 12.41 17.29
N SER A 33 7.02 11.51 16.85
CA SER A 33 5.91 11.02 17.69
C SER A 33 5.61 9.57 17.36
N LYS A 34 5.45 8.77 18.42
CA LYS A 34 5.32 7.33 18.42
C LYS A 34 3.89 6.92 18.05
N GLU A 35 3.45 7.25 16.84
CA GLU A 35 2.29 6.62 16.19
C GLU A 35 2.74 6.09 14.83
N THR A 36 3.08 4.81 14.78
CA THR A 36 3.35 4.15 13.50
C THR A 36 2.04 4.04 12.74
N HIS A 37 1.78 4.96 11.82
CA HIS A 37 0.68 4.87 10.86
C HIS A 37 0.92 3.71 9.89
N LYS A 38 0.63 2.49 10.38
CA LYS A 38 0.65 1.24 9.61
C LYS A 38 -0.60 1.19 8.73
N CYS A 39 -0.51 0.46 7.61
CA CYS A 39 -1.68 0.14 6.81
C CYS A 39 -2.69 -0.63 7.67
N VAL A 40 -3.96 -0.25 7.59
CA VAL A 40 -5.06 -1.01 8.22
C VAL A 40 -5.68 -1.89 7.15
N PHE A 41 -5.83 -3.18 7.45
CA PHE A 41 -6.46 -4.14 6.56
C PHE A 41 -7.57 -4.90 7.32
N PRO A 42 -8.76 -5.12 6.73
CA PRO A 42 -9.24 -4.53 5.49
C PRO A 42 -9.46 -3.02 5.60
N PHE A 43 -9.24 -2.27 4.52
CA PHE A 43 -9.70 -0.88 4.42
C PHE A 43 -10.71 -0.71 3.29
N ILE A 44 -11.66 0.21 3.49
CA ILE A 44 -12.66 0.56 2.47
C ILE A 44 -12.18 1.78 1.69
N TYR A 45 -12.12 1.66 0.37
CA TYR A 45 -11.87 2.76 -0.56
C TYR A 45 -12.88 2.71 -1.71
N ASN A 46 -13.61 3.82 -1.93
CA ASN A 46 -14.63 3.91 -2.99
C ASN A 46 -15.66 2.76 -2.92
N GLY A 47 -16.07 2.39 -1.70
CA GLY A 47 -17.02 1.29 -1.44
C GLY A 47 -16.48 -0.13 -1.66
N LYS A 48 -15.18 -0.31 -1.90
CA LYS A 48 -14.53 -1.64 -2.00
C LYS A 48 -13.57 -1.88 -0.84
N SER A 49 -13.54 -3.10 -0.32
CA SER A 49 -12.59 -3.52 0.71
C SER A 49 -11.28 -4.03 0.11
N TYR A 50 -10.14 -3.56 0.60
CA TYR A 50 -8.81 -3.99 0.19
C TYR A 50 -8.05 -4.57 1.39
N ASN A 51 -7.46 -5.75 1.19
CA ASN A 51 -6.62 -6.46 2.19
C ASN A 51 -5.12 -6.28 1.93
N SER A 52 -4.76 -5.52 0.91
CA SER A 52 -3.39 -5.27 0.48
C SER A 52 -3.27 -3.87 -0.09
N CYS A 53 -2.04 -3.41 -0.30
CA CYS A 53 -1.82 -2.18 -1.04
C CYS A 53 -2.47 -2.24 -2.43
N THR A 54 -3.11 -1.16 -2.85
CA THR A 54 -3.77 -1.03 -4.15
C THR A 54 -3.15 0.11 -4.95
N ARG A 55 -3.27 0.04 -6.28
CA ARG A 55 -2.95 1.15 -7.18
C ARG A 55 -4.20 1.95 -7.54
N ASP A 56 -5.37 1.50 -7.09
CA ASP A 56 -6.65 2.07 -7.48
C ASP A 56 -6.75 3.53 -7.07
N GLY A 57 -7.18 4.39 -7.99
CA GLY A 57 -7.29 5.84 -7.75
C GLY A 57 -6.01 6.65 -7.92
N ARG A 58 -4.89 6.03 -8.28
CA ARG A 58 -3.64 6.73 -8.61
C ARG A 58 -3.24 6.53 -10.08
N GLU A 59 -2.89 7.62 -10.75
CA GLU A 59 -2.40 7.61 -12.14
C GLU A 59 -0.88 7.37 -12.23
N ASP A 60 -0.14 7.55 -11.14
CA ASP A 60 1.31 7.38 -11.08
C ASP A 60 1.76 5.92 -10.92
N GLY A 61 0.82 4.98 -10.83
CA GLY A 61 1.08 3.54 -10.73
C GLY A 61 1.69 3.10 -9.39
N LYS A 62 1.81 3.98 -8.40
CA LYS A 62 2.35 3.63 -7.07
C LYS A 62 1.30 2.92 -6.23
N LEU A 63 1.76 1.94 -5.46
CA LEU A 63 0.92 1.24 -4.49
C LEU A 63 0.70 2.12 -3.26
N TRP A 64 -0.50 2.06 -2.68
CA TRP A 64 -0.86 2.79 -1.48
C TRP A 64 -1.82 1.96 -0.61
N CYS A 65 -1.93 2.34 0.67
CA CYS A 65 -2.87 1.74 1.60
C CYS A 65 -3.50 2.83 2.49
N ALA A 66 -4.71 2.60 2.99
CA ALA A 66 -5.31 3.46 4.00
C ALA A 66 -4.70 3.14 5.38
N ILE A 67 -4.61 4.17 6.23
CA ILE A 67 -4.19 4.00 7.64
C ILE A 67 -5.38 3.99 8.60
N THR A 68 -6.59 3.94 8.05
CA THR A 68 -7.88 3.86 8.76
C THR A 68 -8.74 2.78 8.11
N GLU A 69 -9.66 2.18 8.88
CA GLU A 69 -10.61 1.16 8.38
C GLU A 69 -11.47 1.69 7.22
N ASN A 70 -11.84 2.97 7.28
CA ASN A 70 -12.55 3.65 6.21
C ASN A 70 -11.70 4.80 5.68
N TYR A 71 -11.20 4.67 4.45
CA TYR A 71 -10.50 5.76 3.77
C TYR A 71 -11.43 6.95 3.56
N ASP A 72 -12.70 6.71 3.22
CA ASP A 72 -13.66 7.76 2.88
C ASP A 72 -13.98 8.67 4.08
N SER A 73 -13.77 8.19 5.31
CA SER A 73 -13.94 8.97 6.55
C SER A 73 -12.63 9.55 7.09
N GLY A 74 -11.51 8.83 6.93
CA GLY A 74 -10.22 9.25 7.45
C GLY A 74 -9.43 10.15 6.50
N LEU A 75 -9.58 9.95 5.19
CA LEU A 75 -8.77 10.52 4.11
C LEU A 75 -7.25 10.39 4.33
N LYS A 76 -6.83 9.49 5.23
CA LYS A 76 -5.42 9.25 5.55
C LYS A 76 -4.95 7.97 4.86
N TRP A 77 -3.84 8.10 4.18
CA TRP A 77 -3.23 7.02 3.42
C TRP A 77 -1.72 7.17 3.45
N ARG A 78 -1.02 6.15 2.98
CA ARG A 78 0.42 6.22 2.74
C ARG A 78 0.80 5.50 1.46
N LEU A 79 1.89 5.93 0.85
CA LEU A 79 2.54 5.14 -0.18
C LEU A 79 3.02 3.83 0.44
N CYS A 80 2.69 2.74 -0.23
CA CYS A 80 3.46 1.52 -0.10
C CYS A 80 4.70 1.78 -0.94
N ASN A 81 5.77 2.22 -0.29
CA ASN A 81 7.09 2.29 -0.91
C ASN A 81 7.29 0.92 -1.55
N GLY A 82 7.45 0.94 -2.89
CA GLY A 82 7.19 -0.20 -3.75
C GLY A 82 8.04 -1.40 -3.39
N GLU A 83 7.54 -2.18 -2.46
CA GLU A 83 7.71 -3.60 -2.35
C GLU A 83 6.34 -4.05 -1.84
N PRO A 84 5.58 -4.90 -2.56
CA PRO A 84 5.18 -6.08 -1.85
C PRO A 84 6.52 -6.68 -1.40
N LYS A 85 7.01 -6.29 -0.21
CA LYS A 85 7.82 -7.25 0.50
C LYS A 85 6.84 -8.38 0.57
N ALA A 86 7.14 -9.42 -0.20
CA ALA A 86 6.75 -10.71 0.28
C ALA A 86 7.39 -10.73 1.66
N ASP A 87 6.56 -10.39 2.65
CA ASP A 87 7.02 -10.34 4.01
C ASP A 87 7.39 -11.78 4.31
N CYS A 88 8.51 -11.95 4.98
CA CYS A 88 8.90 -13.22 5.51
C CYS A 88 7.69 -13.85 6.21
N VAL A 89 7.23 -15.00 5.72
CA VAL A 89 6.14 -15.72 6.35
C VAL A 89 6.76 -16.50 7.49
N PHE A 90 6.43 -16.10 8.72
CA PHE A 90 6.86 -16.81 9.91
C PHE A 90 5.65 -17.46 10.60
N PRO A 91 5.79 -18.69 11.12
CA PRO A 91 6.93 -19.59 10.92
C PRO A 91 6.90 -20.25 9.52
N PHE A 92 8.06 -20.56 8.96
CA PHE A 92 8.18 -21.34 7.72
C PHE A 92 9.01 -22.61 7.90
N ILE A 93 8.75 -23.61 7.06
CA ILE A 93 9.51 -24.87 7.02
C ILE A 93 10.59 -24.81 5.95
N PHE A 94 11.82 -25.20 6.30
CA PHE A 94 12.90 -25.45 5.36
C PHE A 94 13.71 -26.68 5.80
N ARG A 95 13.88 -27.65 4.90
CA ARG A 95 14.47 -28.98 5.13
C ARG A 95 13.88 -29.70 6.34
N GLY A 96 12.57 -29.55 6.54
CA GLY A 96 11.85 -30.12 7.69
C GLY A 96 12.09 -29.42 9.05
N GLN A 97 12.81 -28.29 9.08
CA GLN A 97 13.00 -27.45 10.27
C GLN A 97 12.07 -26.23 10.21
N LEU A 98 11.52 -25.80 11.34
CA LEU A 98 10.69 -24.59 11.45
C LEU A 98 11.55 -23.38 11.81
N TYR A 99 11.34 -22.27 11.11
CA TYR A 99 12.03 -20.99 11.33
C TYR A 99 11.03 -19.88 11.63
N ASP A 100 11.24 -19.16 12.73
CA ASP A 100 10.48 -17.99 13.17
C ASP A 100 11.20 -16.66 12.89
N ASN A 101 12.42 -16.73 12.36
CA ASN A 101 13.27 -15.61 12.01
C ASN A 101 14.10 -15.92 10.74
N CYS A 102 14.85 -14.94 10.26
CA CYS A 102 15.69 -15.13 9.07
C CYS A 102 16.88 -16.06 9.36
N THR A 103 17.05 -17.08 8.53
CA THR A 103 18.12 -18.07 8.65
C THR A 103 19.15 -17.92 7.54
N SER A 104 20.40 -18.32 7.79
CA SER A 104 21.44 -18.46 6.76
C SER A 104 21.57 -19.90 6.24
N ASP A 105 20.72 -20.81 6.72
CA ASP A 105 20.80 -22.22 6.42
C ASP A 105 20.64 -22.50 4.92
N GLY A 106 21.51 -23.36 4.40
CA GLY A 106 21.53 -23.73 2.99
C GLY A 106 22.26 -22.75 2.07
N ARG A 107 22.82 -21.65 2.59
CA ARG A 107 23.66 -20.73 1.82
C ARG A 107 25.13 -20.80 2.23
N ALA A 108 26.04 -20.65 1.27
CA ALA A 108 27.50 -20.67 1.50
C ALA A 108 28.07 -19.29 1.85
N ASP A 109 27.34 -18.23 1.54
CA ASP A 109 27.71 -16.83 1.77
C ASP A 109 27.30 -16.30 3.14
N ASN A 110 26.64 -17.13 3.97
CA ASN A 110 26.03 -16.74 5.25
C ASN A 110 25.00 -15.59 5.15
N GLU A 111 24.51 -15.26 3.95
CA GLU A 111 23.43 -14.28 3.83
C GLU A 111 22.16 -14.84 4.48
N ARG A 112 21.46 -13.98 5.25
CA ARG A 112 20.22 -14.38 5.89
C ARG A 112 19.07 -14.27 4.90
N TRP A 113 18.12 -15.17 5.03
CA TRP A 113 16.96 -15.22 4.17
C TRP A 113 15.75 -15.73 4.94
N CYS A 114 14.58 -15.49 4.37
CA CYS A 114 13.32 -15.98 4.88
C CYS A 114 12.44 -16.50 3.75
N SER A 115 11.52 -17.41 4.07
CA SER A 115 10.55 -17.88 3.10
C SER A 115 9.43 -16.87 2.92
N LEU A 116 8.91 -16.82 1.70
CA LEU A 116 7.74 -16.02 1.34
C LEU A 116 6.43 -16.81 1.48
N THR A 117 6.52 -18.08 1.91
CA THR A 117 5.38 -18.95 2.16
C THR A 117 5.62 -19.78 3.42
N GLY A 118 4.63 -20.53 3.89
CA GLY A 118 4.81 -21.40 5.05
C GLY A 118 5.78 -22.59 4.82
N ASN A 119 6.16 -22.88 3.57
CA ASN A 119 7.01 -24.02 3.25
C ASN A 119 7.97 -23.73 2.08
N ALA A 120 9.23 -23.42 2.45
CA ALA A 120 10.33 -23.15 1.53
C ALA A 120 10.80 -24.39 0.75
N ASP A 121 10.51 -25.60 1.22
CA ASP A 121 10.85 -26.83 0.49
C ASP A 121 9.96 -27.01 -0.74
N THR A 122 8.71 -26.55 -0.64
CA THR A 122 7.73 -26.61 -1.74
C THR A 122 7.71 -25.34 -2.59
N SER A 123 7.95 -24.18 -1.98
CA SER A 123 7.98 -22.90 -2.68
C SER A 123 9.43 -22.47 -2.89
N HIS A 124 9.87 -22.32 -4.14
CA HIS A 124 11.17 -21.72 -4.45
C HIS A 124 11.16 -20.18 -4.25
N SER A 125 10.32 -19.68 -3.34
CA SER A 125 10.07 -18.28 -3.07
C SER A 125 10.68 -17.90 -1.72
N TRP A 126 11.78 -17.17 -1.79
CA TRP A 126 12.56 -16.69 -0.66
C TRP A 126 12.98 -15.24 -0.89
N LEU A 127 13.30 -14.56 0.20
CA LEU A 127 13.77 -13.18 0.19
C LEU A 127 14.98 -13.05 1.12
N LEU A 128 15.94 -12.23 0.73
CA LEU A 128 17.05 -11.86 1.59
C LEU A 128 16.60 -10.96 2.74
N CYS A 129 17.13 -11.26 3.91
CA CYS A 129 17.17 -10.39 5.07
C CYS A 129 18.58 -9.79 5.18
#